data_AF-A0A7S1NY02-F1
#
_entry.id   AF-A0A7S1NY02-F1
#
_cell.length_a   1.000
_cell.length_b   1.000
_cell.length_c   1.000
_cell.angle_alpha   90.00
_cell.angle_beta   90.00
_cell.angle_gamma   90.00
#
_symmetry.space_group_name_H-M   'P 1'
#
loop_
_entity.id
_entity.type
_entity.pdbx_description
1 polymer ?
#
loop_
_entity_poly.entity_id
_entity_poly.type
_entity_poly.pdbx_seq_one_letter_code
_entity_poly.pdbx_strand_id
1 'polypeptide(L)'
;SHMTGAVDKLRAFRRLREEKGREGRLSVFIGDSVTDLLALLEADIGIVLKDALNKNNTLDKVISLYGIDVQPLVRAAMIAQCGQEAATVTPVSMPPMTIYAADGWDEIGVMLFGNEF
;
A
#
# COMPACT_ATOMS: atom_id res chain seq x y z
N SER A 1 -17.90 -10.89 13.23
CA SER A 1 -17.88 -9.42 13.25
C SER A 1 -17.61 -8.96 11.84
N HIS A 2 -18.53 -8.23 11.21
CA HIS A 2 -18.29 -7.67 9.87
C HIS A 2 -17.26 -6.55 9.99
N MET A 3 -16.09 -6.70 9.36
CA MET A 3 -15.06 -5.64 9.27
C MET A 3 -15.48 -4.63 8.20
N THR A 4 -16.38 -3.72 8.55
CA THR A 4 -16.94 -2.73 7.60
C THR A 4 -16.38 -1.32 7.80
N GLY A 5 -15.75 -1.02 8.95
CA GLY A 5 -15.21 0.31 9.26
C GLY A 5 -13.72 0.47 8.94
N ALA A 6 -13.31 1.71 8.63
CA ALA A 6 -11.91 2.05 8.40
C ALA A 6 -10.99 1.73 9.59
N VAL A 7 -11.50 2.00 10.80
CA VAL A 7 -10.80 1.71 12.06
C VAL A 7 -10.69 0.20 12.30
N ASP A 8 -11.70 -0.58 11.90
CA ASP A 8 -11.68 -2.04 12.08
C ASP A 8 -10.66 -2.69 11.16
N LYS A 9 -10.61 -2.27 9.89
CA LYS A 9 -9.59 -2.71 8.92
C LYS A 9 -8.18 -2.34 9.38
N LEU A 10 -7.97 -1.12 9.87
CA LEU A 10 -6.69 -0.69 10.43
C LEU A 10 -6.29 -1.54 11.65
N ARG A 11 -7.21 -1.80 12.59
CA ARG A 11 -6.94 -2.64 13.77
C ARG A 11 -6.58 -4.06 13.38
N ALA A 12 -7.32 -4.65 12.44
CA ALA A 12 -7.01 -5.98 11.94
C ALA A 12 -5.64 -6.04 11.26
N PHE A 13 -5.31 -5.04 10.44
CA PHE A 13 -4.00 -4.95 9.80
C PHE A 13 -2.86 -4.86 10.81
N ARG A 14 -2.96 -3.96 11.81
CA ARG A 14 -1.96 -3.82 12.87
C ARG A 14 -1.76 -5.12 13.64
N ARG A 15 -2.86 -5.79 14.00
CA ARG A 15 -2.82 -7.09 14.68
C ARG A 15 -2.10 -8.15 13.85
N LEU A 16 -2.41 -8.27 12.55
CA LEU A 16 -1.73 -9.21 11.65
C LEU A 16 -0.24 -8.90 11.53
N ARG A 17 0.13 -7.61 11.44
CA ARG A 17 1.52 -7.16 11.37
C ARG A 17 2.30 -7.49 12.65
N GLU A 18 1.67 -7.32 13.80
CA GLU A 18 2.24 -7.69 15.10
C GLU A 18 2.41 -9.21 15.25
N GLU A 19 1.38 -10.00 14.90
CA GLU A 19 1.41 -11.47 14.96
C GLU A 19 2.48 -12.08 14.06
N LYS A 20 2.76 -11.45 12.91
CA LYS A 20 3.79 -11.89 11.97
C LYS A 20 5.20 -11.40 12.33
N GLY A 21 5.33 -10.38 13.17
CA GLY A 21 6.61 -9.75 13.47
C GLY A 21 7.14 -8.88 12.32
N ARG A 22 7.98 -7.90 12.68
CA ARG A 22 8.40 -6.81 11.78
C ARG A 22 9.78 -7.01 11.13
N GLU A 23 10.63 -7.84 11.72
CA GLU A 23 12.02 -7.99 11.27
C GLU A 23 12.11 -8.64 9.88
N GLY A 24 12.69 -7.91 8.94
CA GLY A 24 12.95 -8.38 7.57
C GLY A 24 11.71 -8.59 6.71
N ARG A 25 10.54 -8.06 7.10
CA ARG A 25 9.27 -8.24 6.36
C ARG A 25 8.68 -6.91 5.95
N LEU A 26 8.20 -6.87 4.70
CA LEU A 26 7.47 -5.75 4.12
C LEU A 26 5.97 -5.99 4.30
N SER A 27 5.24 -4.99 4.79
CA SER A 27 3.78 -5.06 4.89
C SER A 27 3.13 -4.37 3.68
N VAL A 28 2.27 -5.11 2.97
CA VAL A 28 1.52 -4.61 1.81
C VAL A 28 0.03 -4.64 2.15
N PHE A 29 -0.69 -3.56 1.83
CA PHE A 29 -2.15 -3.50 1.92
C PHE A 29 -2.72 -3.10 0.57
N ILE A 30 -3.76 -3.80 0.11
CA ILE A 30 -4.44 -3.53 -1.17
C ILE A 30 -5.89 -3.18 -0.85
N GLY A 31 -6.41 -2.08 -1.41
CA GLY A 31 -7.78 -1.63 -1.18
C GLY A 31 -8.31 -0.71 -2.27
N ASP A 32 -9.63 -0.51 -2.28
CA ASP A 32 -10.37 0.19 -3.34
C ASP A 32 -11.35 1.24 -2.80
N SER A 33 -11.52 1.30 -1.48
CA SER A 33 -12.52 2.15 -0.83
C SER A 33 -11.91 3.11 0.20
N VAL A 34 -12.70 4.11 0.61
CA VAL A 34 -12.33 5.03 1.70
C VAL A 34 -12.05 4.28 3.01
N THR A 35 -12.71 3.13 3.22
CA THR A 35 -12.48 2.33 4.43
C THR A 35 -11.10 1.67 4.45
N ASP A 36 -10.43 1.59 3.32
CA ASP A 36 -9.09 1.01 3.21
C ASP A 36 -7.99 2.05 3.42
N LEU A 37 -8.31 3.34 3.30
CA LEU A 37 -7.34 4.45 3.31
C LEU A 37 -6.40 4.43 4.51
N LEU A 38 -6.94 4.21 5.72
CA LEU A 38 -6.11 4.18 6.92
C LEU A 38 -5.12 3.01 6.91
N ALA A 39 -5.55 1.85 6.41
CA ALA A 39 -4.69 0.68 6.32
C ALA A 39 -3.67 0.80 5.18
N LEU A 40 -4.07 1.43 4.06
CA LEU A 40 -3.18 1.80 2.95
C LEU A 40 -2.03 2.70 3.40
N LEU A 41 -2.33 3.72 4.22
CA LEU A 41 -1.33 4.65 4.75
C LEU A 41 -0.45 4.06 5.86
N GLU A 42 -0.93 3.04 6.57
CA GLU A 42 -0.19 2.38 7.66
C GLU A 42 0.77 1.30 7.15
N ALA A 43 0.51 0.75 5.96
CA ALA A 43 1.35 -0.26 5.34
C ALA A 43 2.69 0.33 4.86
N ASP A 44 3.72 -0.51 4.80
CA ASP A 44 4.98 -0.10 4.17
C ASP A 44 4.76 0.12 2.66
N ILE A 45 3.80 -0.58 2.05
CA ILE A 45 3.32 -0.31 0.69
C ILE A 45 1.79 -0.41 0.66
N GLY A 46 1.11 0.73 0.50
CA GLY A 46 -0.33 0.78 0.22
C GLY A 46 -0.59 0.80 -1.29
N ILE A 47 -1.42 -0.12 -1.79
CA ILE A 47 -1.74 -0.25 -3.22
C ILE A 47 -3.24 -0.04 -3.44
N VAL A 48 -3.58 0.78 -4.43
CA VAL A 48 -4.93 0.97 -4.94
C VAL A 48 -4.98 0.57 -6.40
N LEU A 49 -6.08 -0.05 -6.83
CA LEU A 49 -6.33 -0.24 -8.25
C LEU A 49 -6.71 1.11 -8.87
N LYS A 50 -6.20 1.40 -10.06
CA LYS A 50 -6.39 2.69 -10.73
C LYS A 50 -7.83 2.98 -11.10
N ASP A 51 -8.65 1.96 -11.28
CA ASP A 51 -10.11 2.10 -11.46
C ASP A 51 -10.79 2.76 -10.24
N ALA A 52 -10.26 2.55 -9.03
CA ALA A 52 -10.69 3.23 -7.82
C ALA A 52 -10.26 4.71 -7.76
N LEU A 53 -9.30 5.13 -8.60
CA LEU A 53 -8.81 6.50 -8.70
C LEU A 53 -9.46 7.25 -9.85
N ASN A 54 -10.74 7.56 -9.68
CA ASN A 54 -11.48 8.37 -10.64
C ASN A 54 -12.22 9.51 -9.94
N LYS A 55 -12.47 10.62 -10.67
CA LYS A 55 -13.06 11.86 -10.14
C LYS A 55 -14.44 11.68 -9.47
N ASN A 56 -15.14 10.58 -9.74
CA ASN A 56 -16.44 10.29 -9.14
C ASN A 56 -16.32 9.39 -7.90
N ASN A 57 -15.18 8.74 -7.68
CA ASN A 57 -14.89 7.92 -6.53
C ASN A 57 -14.61 8.78 -5.29
N THR A 58 -15.23 8.41 -4.17
CA THR A 58 -15.02 9.09 -2.88
C THR A 58 -13.58 8.94 -2.37
N LEU A 59 -12.93 7.81 -2.63
CA LEU A 59 -11.53 7.56 -2.27
C LEU A 59 -10.60 8.57 -2.97
N ASP A 60 -10.74 8.75 -4.29
CA ASP A 60 -9.95 9.71 -5.08
C ASP A 60 -10.10 11.15 -4.55
N LYS A 61 -11.34 11.55 -4.24
CA LYS A 61 -11.62 12.86 -3.63
C LYS A 61 -10.92 13.02 -2.28
N VAL A 62 -10.99 12.00 -1.42
CA VAL A 62 -10.35 12.03 -0.09
C VAL A 62 -8.83 12.09 -0.25
N ILE A 63 -8.23 11.26 -1.10
CA ILE A 63 -6.79 11.28 -1.39
C ILE A 63 -6.34 12.68 -1.80
N SER A 64 -7.05 13.30 -2.75
CA SER A 64 -6.74 14.65 -3.24
C SER A 64 -6.91 15.71 -2.14
N LEU A 65 -7.99 15.64 -1.34
CA LEU A 65 -8.25 16.60 -0.26
C LEU A 65 -7.20 16.58 0.84
N TYR A 66 -6.66 15.40 1.16
CA TYR A 66 -5.64 15.23 2.19
C TYR A 66 -4.20 15.36 1.66
N GLY A 67 -4.03 15.64 0.35
CA GLY A 67 -2.70 15.78 -0.25
C GLY A 67 -1.88 14.49 -0.23
N ILE A 68 -2.56 13.33 -0.27
CA ILE A 68 -1.91 12.02 -0.32
C ILE A 68 -1.29 11.87 -1.71
N ASP A 69 0.00 11.58 -1.76
CA ASP A 69 0.72 11.36 -3.01
C ASP A 69 0.36 10.00 -3.60
N VAL A 70 0.06 9.98 -4.89
CA VAL A 70 -0.26 8.75 -5.62
C VAL A 70 0.80 8.53 -6.69
N GLN A 71 1.53 7.44 -6.55
CA GLN A 71 2.66 7.11 -7.42
C GLN A 71 2.37 5.82 -8.21
N PRO A 72 2.97 5.62 -9.40
CA PRO A 72 2.86 4.35 -10.12
C PRO A 72 3.46 3.18 -9.32
N LEU A 73 2.82 2.00 -9.34
CA LEU A 73 3.26 0.83 -8.58
C LEU A 73 4.68 0.36 -8.93
N VAL A 74 5.13 0.54 -10.18
CA VAL A 74 6.53 0.29 -10.58
C VAL A 74 7.54 0.99 -9.66
N ARG A 75 7.20 2.17 -9.11
CA ARG A 75 8.09 2.91 -8.19
C ARG A 75 8.25 2.19 -6.85
N ALA A 76 7.20 1.53 -6.36
CA ALA A 76 7.25 0.73 -5.15
C ALA A 76 8.16 -0.50 -5.33
N ALA A 77 8.10 -1.15 -6.49
CA ALA A 77 8.95 -2.30 -6.81
C ALA A 77 10.44 -1.93 -6.80
N MET A 78 10.80 -0.76 -7.35
CA MET A 78 12.18 -0.27 -7.32
C MET A 78 12.69 -0.01 -5.89
N ILE A 79 11.84 0.55 -5.02
CA ILE A 79 12.18 0.80 -3.61
C ILE A 79 12.34 -0.51 -2.86
N ALA A 80 11.44 -1.46 -3.06
CA ALA A 80 11.49 -2.78 -2.43
C ALA A 80 12.78 -3.54 -2.81
N GLN A 81 13.19 -3.48 -4.08
CA GLN A 81 14.42 -4.11 -4.58
C GLN A 81 15.69 -3.42 -4.03
N CYS A 82 15.72 -2.09 -4.01
CA CYS A 82 16.86 -1.33 -3.49
C CYS A 82 17.07 -1.53 -1.98
N GLY A 83 16.00 -1.84 -1.23
CA GLY A 83 16.07 -2.18 0.19
C GLY A 83 16.64 -3.57 0.49
N GLN A 84 16.71 -4.48 -0.49
CA GLN A 84 17.24 -5.84 -0.29
C GLN A 84 18.75 -5.97 -0.51
N GLU A 85 19.37 -5.12 -1.34
CA GLU A 85 20.84 -5.15 -1.55
C GLU A 85 21.64 -4.41 -0.48
N ALA A 86 20.99 -3.59 0.35
CA ALA A 86 21.68 -2.71 1.28
C ALA A 86 21.32 -3.04 2.74
N ALA A 87 22.02 -4.03 3.32
CA ALA A 87 21.98 -4.35 4.75
C ALA A 87 22.45 -3.20 5.69
N THR A 88 22.71 -1.99 5.16
CA THR A 88 23.17 -0.81 5.91
C THR A 88 22.49 0.50 5.51
N VAL A 89 21.50 0.49 4.61
CA VAL A 89 20.79 1.72 4.23
C VAL A 89 19.51 1.82 5.06
N THR A 90 19.44 2.88 5.86
CA THR A 90 18.24 3.36 6.56
C THR A 90 17.00 3.15 5.70
N PRO A 91 15.86 2.70 6.26
CA PRO A 91 14.65 2.44 5.48
C PRO A 91 14.41 3.66 4.60
N VAL A 92 14.44 3.46 3.29
CA VAL A 92 14.20 4.51 2.30
C VAL A 92 12.98 5.24 2.79
N SER A 93 13.17 6.51 3.16
CA SER A 93 12.13 7.36 3.72
C SER A 93 11.06 7.52 2.65
N MET A 94 10.11 6.58 2.61
CA MET A 94 8.88 6.71 1.84
C MET A 94 8.30 8.07 2.21
N PRO A 95 7.95 8.92 1.22
CA PRO A 95 7.37 10.21 1.52
C PRO A 95 6.14 9.97 2.41
N PRO A 96 6.02 10.70 3.54
CA PRO A 96 4.85 10.54 4.40
C PRO A 96 3.59 10.75 3.55
N MET A 97 2.64 9.83 3.68
CA MET A 97 1.38 9.81 2.91
C MET A 97 1.53 9.51 1.40
N THR A 98 2.26 8.45 1.03
CA THR A 98 2.28 7.93 -0.35
C THR A 98 1.49 6.62 -0.46
N ILE A 99 0.68 6.49 -1.49
CA ILE A 99 0.08 5.22 -1.93
C ILE A 99 0.41 4.97 -3.41
N TYR A 100 0.31 3.72 -3.83
CA TYR A 100 0.69 3.30 -5.17
C TYR A 100 -0.52 2.87 -5.99
N ALA A 101 -0.63 3.37 -7.21
CA ALA A 101 -1.67 2.98 -8.15
C ALA A 101 -1.18 1.84 -9.04
N ALA A 102 -1.94 0.75 -9.07
CA ALA A 102 -1.74 -0.37 -9.98
C ALA A 102 -2.74 -0.29 -11.15
N ASP A 103 -2.29 -0.56 -12.36
CA ASP A 103 -3.13 -0.66 -13.56
C ASP A 103 -4.00 -1.93 -13.55
N GLY A 104 -3.62 -2.96 -12.78
CA GLY A 104 -4.39 -4.20 -12.63
C GLY A 104 -3.75 -5.23 -11.72
N TRP A 105 -4.43 -6.38 -11.55
CA TRP A 105 -3.94 -7.50 -10.73
C TRP A 105 -2.64 -8.11 -11.26
N ASP A 106 -2.42 -8.11 -12.56
CA ASP A 106 -1.18 -8.63 -13.17
C ASP A 106 0.05 -7.83 -12.69
N GLU A 107 -0.06 -6.49 -12.64
CA GLU A 107 1.02 -5.63 -12.15
C GLU A 107 1.31 -5.87 -10.66
N ILE A 108 0.26 -6.07 -9.86
CA ILE A 108 0.39 -6.43 -8.44
C ILE A 108 1.10 -7.79 -8.29
N GLY A 109 0.71 -8.78 -9.10
CA GLY A 109 1.34 -10.10 -9.11
C GLY A 109 2.83 -10.03 -9.42
N VAL A 110 3.21 -9.30 -10.46
CA VAL A 110 4.62 -9.09 -10.84
C VAL A 110 5.40 -8.38 -9.74
N MET A 111 4.80 -7.39 -9.07
CA MET A 111 5.45 -6.67 -7.98
C MET A 111 5.67 -7.53 -6.73
N LEU A 112 4.71 -8.39 -6.39
CA LEU A 112 4.78 -9.24 -5.19
C LEU A 112 5.61 -10.51 -5.40
N PHE A 113 5.59 -11.08 -6.61
CA PHE A 113 6.11 -12.43 -6.86
C PHE A 113 7.13 -12.50 -8.01
N GLY A 114 7.35 -11.40 -8.74
CA GLY A 114 8.21 -11.38 -9.92
C GLY A 114 7.51 -11.92 -11.18
N ASN A 115 8.28 -12.08 -12.25
CA ASN A 115 7.79 -12.41 -13.60
C ASN A 115 7.50 -13.92 -13.81
N GLU A 116 7.27 -14.68 -12.73
CA GLU A 116 7.03 -16.13 -12.76
C GLU A 116 5.55 -16.51 -12.55
N PHE A 117 4.63 -15.54 -12.72
CA PHE A 117 3.17 -15.73 -12.64
C PHE A 117 2.50 -15.66 -14.01
#